data_AF-A0A8J3UKS0-F1
#
_entry.id   AF-A0A8J3UKS0-F1
#
_cell.length_a   1.000
_cell.length_b   1.000
_cell.length_c   1.000
_cell.angle_alpha   90.00
_cell.angle_beta   90.00
_cell.angle_gamma   90.00
#
_symmetry.space_group_name_H-M   'P 1'
#
loop_
_entity.id
_entity.type
_entity.pdbx_description
1 polymer ?
#
loop_
_entity_poly.entity_id
_entity_poly.type
_entity_poly.pdbx_seq_one_letter_code
_entity_poly.pdbx_strand_id
1 'polypeptide(L)'
;MTNIGAERFLPARPGLPAPAARSREGCDLFRNATQTVFWAGRQGAAYMIVGEQPGDQKDRRAAPFVGPAGRILDRGLEEAGTPPRRSGRRRHPNPRDGLS
;
A
#
# COMPACT_ATOMS: atom_id res chain seq x y z
N MET A 1 19.63 -11.67 -14.17
CA MET A 1 19.14 -11.44 -12.80
C MET A 1 17.85 -12.22 -12.64
N THR A 2 17.82 -13.23 -11.78
CA THR A 2 16.61 -14.06 -11.57
C THR A 2 15.57 -13.25 -10.81
N ASN A 3 14.42 -12.99 -11.44
CA ASN A 3 13.27 -12.43 -10.74
C ASN A 3 12.68 -13.54 -9.84
N ILE A 4 13.10 -13.52 -8.58
CA ILE A 4 12.69 -14.43 -7.50
C ILE A 4 11.33 -14.07 -6.87
N GLY A 5 10.60 -13.13 -7.47
CA GLY A 5 9.26 -12.71 -7.07
C GLY A 5 9.14 -12.24 -5.61
N ALA A 6 7.90 -11.99 -5.18
CA ALA A 6 7.60 -11.50 -3.82
C ALA A 6 7.31 -12.64 -2.82
N GLU A 7 7.11 -13.87 -3.31
CA GLU A 7 6.64 -15.02 -2.55
C GLU A 7 7.55 -15.37 -1.36
N ARG A 8 8.87 -15.34 -1.57
CA ARG A 8 9.88 -15.65 -0.53
C ARG A 8 9.90 -14.63 0.62
N PHE A 9 9.17 -13.53 0.46
CA PHE A 9 9.11 -12.45 1.43
C PHE A 9 7.74 -12.30 2.09
N LEU A 10 6.78 -13.15 1.72
CA LEU A 10 5.50 -13.22 2.41
C LEU A 10 5.70 -13.88 3.79
N PRO A 11 4.98 -13.44 4.84
CA PRO A 11 5.02 -14.10 6.13
C PRO A 11 4.43 -15.51 6.03
N ALA A 12 4.90 -16.42 6.90
CA ALA A 12 4.39 -17.80 6.96
C ALA A 12 2.89 -17.90 7.26
N ARG A 13 2.31 -16.87 7.90
CA ARG A 13 0.87 -16.77 8.16
C ARG A 13 0.28 -15.52 7.48
N PRO A 14 -0.71 -15.66 6.60
CA PRO A 14 -1.49 -14.54 6.09
C PRO A 14 -2.30 -13.87 7.20
N GLY A 15 -2.37 -12.53 7.21
CA GLY A 15 -3.11 -11.76 8.20
C GLY A 15 -2.67 -10.29 8.21
N LEU A 16 -3.35 -9.45 9.00
CA LEU A 16 -2.97 -8.04 9.13
C LEU A 16 -2.08 -7.77 10.35
N PRO A 17 -0.77 -7.63 10.13
CA PRO A 17 -0.09 -6.35 10.38
C PRO A 17 1.00 -6.06 9.32
N ALA A 18 1.35 -4.78 9.06
CA ALA A 18 2.46 -4.44 8.17
C ALA A 18 3.70 -3.91 8.94
N PRO A 19 4.93 -4.11 8.45
CA PRO A 19 5.43 -5.15 7.54
C PRO A 19 6.54 -6.02 8.14
N ALA A 20 6.57 -7.29 7.76
CA ALA A 20 7.83 -7.99 7.55
C ALA A 20 8.56 -7.24 6.42
N ALA A 21 9.52 -6.40 6.81
CA ALA A 21 10.20 -5.38 6.01
C ALA A 21 10.97 -5.86 4.76
N ARG A 22 10.95 -7.17 4.46
CA ARG A 22 11.87 -7.79 3.49
C ARG A 22 11.29 -7.95 2.09
N SER A 23 9.99 -7.76 1.88
CA SER A 23 9.34 -7.90 0.56
C SER A 23 9.75 -6.88 -0.51
N ARG A 24 10.65 -5.97 -0.16
CA ARG A 24 11.21 -4.97 -1.07
C ARG A 24 12.11 -5.58 -2.15
N GLU A 25 12.81 -6.67 -1.85
CA GLU A 25 13.84 -7.23 -2.75
C GLU A 25 13.30 -8.28 -3.74
N GLY A 26 11.98 -8.32 -3.96
CA GLY A 26 11.34 -9.24 -4.91
C GLY A 26 11.35 -8.79 -6.35
N CYS A 27 11.68 -7.53 -6.61
CA CYS A 27 11.93 -6.97 -7.93
C CYS A 27 12.80 -5.72 -7.78
N ASP A 28 13.14 -5.01 -8.86
CA ASP A 28 14.00 -3.83 -8.76
C ASP A 28 13.27 -2.51 -8.40
N LEU A 29 11.93 -2.52 -8.33
CA LEU A 29 11.14 -1.30 -8.07
C LEU A 29 11.45 -0.65 -6.70
N PHE A 30 11.88 -1.43 -5.71
CA PHE A 30 12.24 -0.88 -4.40
C PHE A 30 13.45 0.05 -4.43
N ARG A 31 14.32 -0.06 -5.44
CA ARG A 31 15.57 0.71 -5.49
C ARG A 31 15.30 2.21 -5.57
N ASN A 32 14.25 2.59 -6.29
CA ASN A 32 13.87 3.98 -6.53
C ASN A 32 12.68 4.45 -5.69
N ALA A 33 12.07 3.56 -4.89
CA ALA A 33 10.95 3.92 -4.02
C ALA A 33 11.44 4.48 -2.67
N THR A 34 10.78 5.53 -2.18
CA THR A 34 11.00 6.02 -0.81
C THR A 34 10.57 4.97 0.20
N GLN A 35 9.42 4.33 -0.04
CA GLN A 35 8.87 3.31 0.84
C GLN A 35 7.80 2.45 0.14
N THR A 36 7.45 1.34 0.78
CA THR A 36 6.31 0.54 0.35
C THR A 36 5.02 1.24 0.75
N VAL A 37 4.10 1.39 -0.20
CA VAL A 37 2.74 1.85 0.10
C VAL A 37 1.85 0.65 0.36
N PHE A 38 1.54 0.40 1.63
CA PHE A 38 0.65 -0.69 2.00
C PHE A 38 -0.81 -0.32 1.72
N TRP A 39 -1.64 -1.36 1.68
CA TRP A 39 -3.09 -1.23 1.61
C TRP A 39 -3.62 -0.39 2.80
N ALA A 40 -4.81 0.18 2.65
CA ALA A 40 -5.51 0.88 3.72
C ALA A 40 -7.00 0.49 3.71
N GLY A 41 -7.61 0.36 4.89
CA GLY A 41 -9.01 -0.02 5.01
C GLY A 41 -9.30 -0.78 6.31
N ARG A 42 -10.43 -1.50 6.34
CA ARG A 42 -10.85 -2.33 7.47
C ARG A 42 -10.96 -3.79 7.03
N GLN A 43 -10.65 -4.71 7.94
CA GLN A 43 -10.96 -6.13 7.73
C GLN A 43 -12.48 -6.32 7.57
N GLY A 44 -12.87 -7.23 6.69
CA GLY A 44 -14.27 -7.46 6.36
C GLY A 44 -14.93 -6.30 5.61
N ALA A 45 -14.16 -5.44 4.93
CA ALA A 45 -14.74 -4.51 3.96
C ALA A 45 -15.45 -5.29 2.85
N ALA A 46 -16.61 -4.82 2.42
CA ALA A 46 -17.39 -5.45 1.35
C ALA A 46 -16.65 -5.45 0.00
N TYR A 47 -15.74 -4.50 -0.19
CA TYR A 47 -14.99 -4.32 -1.43
C TYR A 47 -13.51 -4.08 -1.16
N MET A 48 -12.66 -4.60 -2.05
CA MET A 48 -11.23 -4.30 -2.13
C MET A 48 -10.94 -3.67 -3.49
N ILE A 49 -10.25 -2.53 -3.48
CA ILE A 49 -9.89 -1.80 -4.70
C ILE A 49 -8.38 -1.94 -4.90
N VAL A 50 -7.98 -2.49 -6.05
CA VAL A 50 -6.58 -2.67 -6.44
C VAL A 50 -6.28 -1.69 -7.57
N GLY A 51 -5.31 -0.81 -7.36
CA GLY A 51 -4.74 0.05 -8.39
C GLY A 51 -3.47 -0.56 -8.97
N GLU A 52 -2.83 0.15 -9.89
CA GLU A 52 -1.58 -0.29 -10.53
C GLU A 52 -0.37 -0.21 -9.58
N GLN A 53 0.26 0.97 -9.47
CA GLN A 53 1.46 1.18 -8.66
C GLN A 53 1.39 2.53 -7.91
N PRO A 54 2.16 2.68 -6.81
CA PRO A 54 2.30 3.98 -6.15
C PRO A 54 3.10 4.96 -7.01
N GLY A 55 2.47 6.07 -7.40
CA GLY A 55 3.18 7.26 -7.89
C GLY A 55 3.68 8.17 -6.75
N ASP A 56 4.36 9.26 -7.11
CA ASP A 56 5.10 10.17 -6.19
C ASP A 56 4.34 10.53 -4.89
N GLN A 57 3.12 11.06 -4.98
CA GLN A 57 2.38 11.44 -3.78
C GLN A 57 2.04 10.26 -2.86
N LYS A 58 1.83 9.06 -3.42
CA LYS A 58 1.51 7.85 -2.64
C LYS A 58 2.76 7.35 -1.94
N ASP A 59 3.88 7.31 -2.65
CA ASP A 59 5.20 6.96 -2.12
C ASP A 59 5.62 7.87 -0.97
N ARG A 60 5.58 9.20 -1.16
CA ARG A 60 5.95 10.17 -0.10
C ARG A 60 5.04 10.12 1.13
N ARG A 61 3.76 9.85 0.95
CA ARG A 61 2.77 9.86 2.04
C ARG A 61 2.54 8.49 2.69
N ALA A 62 3.16 7.44 2.16
CA ALA A 62 2.94 6.04 2.57
C ALA A 62 1.46 5.64 2.55
N ALA A 63 0.68 6.18 1.59
CA ALA A 63 -0.77 6.04 1.59
C ALA A 63 -1.30 5.81 0.17
N PRO A 64 -2.16 4.81 -0.06
CA PRO A 64 -2.68 4.52 -1.39
C PRO A 64 -3.68 5.61 -1.81
N PHE A 65 -3.71 5.92 -3.10
CA PHE A 65 -4.69 6.81 -3.72
C PHE A 65 -4.86 8.20 -3.05
N VAL A 66 -3.77 8.84 -2.59
CA VAL A 66 -3.80 10.19 -1.98
C VAL A 66 -3.48 11.34 -2.95
N GLY A 67 -3.72 11.15 -4.25
CA GLY A 67 -3.44 12.14 -5.31
C GLY A 67 -4.64 12.43 -6.21
N PRO A 68 -4.47 13.12 -7.36
CA PRO A 68 -5.59 13.51 -8.24
C PRO A 68 -6.50 12.34 -8.65
N ALA A 69 -5.92 11.22 -9.10
CA ALA A 69 -6.68 10.00 -9.41
C ALA A 69 -7.43 9.43 -8.19
N GLY A 70 -6.89 9.62 -6.99
CA GLY A 70 -7.55 9.22 -5.75
C GLY A 70 -8.80 10.03 -5.46
N ARG A 71 -8.76 11.34 -5.73
CA ARG A 71 -9.93 12.23 -5.58
C ARG A 71 -11.04 11.86 -6.58
N ILE A 72 -10.67 11.51 -7.80
CA ILE A 72 -11.62 11.02 -8.82
C ILE A 72 -12.26 9.71 -8.33
N LEU A 73 -11.46 8.78 -7.81
CA LEU A 73 -11.97 7.54 -7.22
C LEU A 73 -12.90 7.80 -6.04
N ASP A 74 -12.55 8.70 -5.12
CA ASP A 74 -13.39 9.05 -3.98
C ASP A 74 -14.75 9.59 -4.44
N ARG A 75 -14.75 10.50 -5.44
CA ARG A 75 -15.99 11.02 -6.03
C ARG A 75 -16.84 9.92 -6.68
N GLY A 76 -16.24 9.03 -7.45
CA GLY A 76 -16.97 7.92 -8.09
C GLY A 76 -17.59 6.95 -7.07
N LEU A 77 -16.88 6.71 -5.94
CA LEU A 77 -17.41 5.89 -4.85
C LEU A 77 -18.59 6.56 -4.14
N GLU A 78 -18.52 7.87 -3.93
CA GLU A 78 -19.63 8.66 -3.38
C GLU A 78 -20.85 8.64 -4.32
N GLU A 79 -20.64 8.86 -5.62
CA GLU A 79 -21.70 8.80 -6.64
C GLU A 79 -22.34 7.39 -6.73
N ALA A 80 -21.57 6.34 -6.47
CA ALA A 80 -22.05 4.96 -6.40
C ALA A 80 -22.76 4.61 -5.07
N GLY A 81 -22.92 5.56 -4.15
CA GLY A 81 -23.57 5.34 -2.86
C GLY A 81 -22.72 4.53 -1.87
N THR A 82 -21.42 4.39 -2.12
CA THR A 82 -20.50 3.72 -1.19
C THR A 82 -19.87 4.74 -0.25
N PRO A 83 -19.76 4.42 1.05
CA PRO A 83 -19.17 5.36 2.01
C PRO A 83 -17.72 5.68 1.62
N PRO A 84 -17.27 6.94 1.83
CA PRO A 84 -15.95 7.38 1.41
C PRO A 84 -14.88 6.52 2.07
N ARG A 85 -13.77 6.35 1.34
CA ARG A 85 -12.66 5.52 1.80
C ARG A 85 -12.11 6.10 3.10
N ARG A 86 -12.42 5.44 4.22
CA ARG A 86 -11.77 5.74 5.49
C ARG A 86 -10.33 5.28 5.37
N SER A 87 -9.42 6.21 5.13
CA SER A 87 -7.99 6.01 5.37
C SER A 87 -7.78 5.89 6.88
N GLY A 88 -8.13 4.72 7.42
CA GLY A 88 -7.81 4.37 8.79
C GLY A 88 -6.31 4.57 8.97
N ARG A 89 -5.94 5.54 9.82
CA ARG A 89 -4.59 6.01 10.12
C ARG A 89 -3.71 4.95 10.80
N ARG A 90 -3.72 3.70 10.36
CA ARG A 90 -2.62 2.80 10.68
C ARG A 90 -1.53 3.11 9.65
N ARG A 91 -0.79 4.19 9.91
CA ARG A 91 0.54 4.34 9.31
C ARG A 91 1.30 3.10 9.76
N HIS A 92 1.66 2.25 8.81
CA HIS A 92 2.60 1.19 9.11
C HIS A 92 3.98 1.82 9.19
N PRO A 93 4.71 1.62 10.30
CA PRO A 93 6.03 2.21 10.47
C PRO A 93 6.91 1.81 9.31
N ASN A 94 7.64 2.77 8.74
CA ASN A 94 8.59 2.45 7.69
C ASN A 94 9.79 1.80 8.39
N PRO A 95 10.23 0.59 7.98
CA PRO A 95 11.40 -0.06 8.54
C PRO A 95 12.70 0.76 8.43
N ARG A 96 12.74 1.81 7.58
CA ARG A 96 13.84 2.78 7.50
C ARG A 96 13.83 3.80 8.64
N ASP A 97 12.75 3.94 9.40
CA ASP A 97 12.62 4.92 10.49
C ASP A 97 13.51 4.56 11.71
N GLY A 98 14.19 3.41 11.71
CA GLY A 98 15.05 2.92 12.80
C GLY A 98 16.46 2.45 12.37
N LEU A 99 16.89 2.76 11.15
CA LEU A 99 18.26 2.56 10.69
C LEU A 99 18.99 3.91 10.77
N SER A 100 19.50 4.24 11.96
CA SER A 100 20.51 5.30 12.15
C SER A 100 21.87 4.68 12.40
#